data_AF-B4R494-F1
#
_entry.id   AF-B4R494-F1
#
_cell.length_a   1.000
_cell.length_b   1.000
_cell.length_c   1.000
_cell.angle_alpha   90.00
_cell.angle_beta   90.00
_cell.angle_gamma   90.00
#
_symmetry.space_group_name_H-M   'P 1'
#
loop_
_entity.id
_entity.type
_entity.pdbx_description
1 polymer ?
#
loop_
_entity_poly.entity_id
_entity_poly.type
_entity_poly.pdbx_seq_one_letter_code
_entity_poly.pdbx_strand_id
1 'polypeptide(L)'
;MHTPQGVHFAMADGGFSVEGQKNIQEILSKQLYLCQFLTALKILRPNGSFVCKLFDLFTPFSVGLVYLMYQCFQQIAIIKPNSSRPANSERYLVCKYKRSDAETAGIIAYLNTINLMLSDESQLDDNDVLEIFNANELAEDEDFLRYIIDSNNAIGKKQIVGLRKIAAFAQNLELKETKQSEVRQECLKRWKLPDKLRQAPENKPTDRLLDELLANWANERSWLSLPATEMRGVASLNSTINNVADWYFVPVGREETNINACSLFLCKSRGNLLRYTEHKKWELVETAFEVQPRSIFFGQIVYEFYGEGRTIQRMAALHIMDGICLGGIDIRRRPYRERMSMCDKFARSLNKPYRKERTFGALRSKPLFRLQDMGSFFANMRHYVLKDNSQRFGIALDDNKFFVPGGIMMFCELTKNYVSAHSRSRGQLYYFNVRNKESYYSDQIPLEKANEIFASFRFSFSCRLLWKWTDLRQVDELATEDNPKILFRSDFVKFIADKLGHS
;
A
#
# COMPACT_ATOMS: atom_id res chain seq x y z
N MET A 1 -4.37 -11.47 -6.85
CA MET A 1 -3.43 -10.39 -7.24
C MET A 1 -3.63 -9.20 -6.31
N HIS A 2 -2.55 -8.52 -5.87
CA HIS A 2 -2.64 -7.33 -5.01
C HIS A 2 -3.27 -6.10 -5.71
N THR A 3 -3.41 -6.14 -7.03
CA THR A 3 -4.02 -5.11 -7.87
C THR A 3 -4.93 -5.77 -8.92
N PRO A 4 -6.14 -6.23 -8.56
CA PRO A 4 -7.02 -6.96 -9.47
C PRO A 4 -7.44 -6.13 -10.69
N GLN A 5 -7.39 -4.80 -10.57
CA GLN A 5 -7.69 -3.86 -11.65
C GLN A 5 -6.45 -3.51 -12.51
N GLY A 6 -5.25 -3.93 -12.12
CA GLY A 6 -3.98 -3.49 -12.72
C GLY A 6 -3.29 -2.35 -11.95
N VAL A 7 -2.05 -2.02 -12.36
CA VAL A 7 -1.23 -0.96 -11.75
C VAL A 7 -1.65 0.43 -12.25
N HIS A 8 -1.40 1.45 -11.44
CA HIS A 8 -1.73 2.85 -11.78
C HIS A 8 -0.77 3.41 -12.84
N PHE A 9 0.49 2.98 -12.77
CA PHE A 9 1.58 3.49 -13.56
C PHE A 9 2.60 2.39 -13.79
N ALA A 10 3.18 2.34 -15.00
CA ALA A 10 4.26 1.44 -15.34
C ALA A 10 5.44 2.25 -15.90
N MET A 11 6.66 1.83 -15.57
CA MET A 11 7.90 2.36 -16.14
C MET A 11 8.67 1.21 -16.76
N ALA A 12 9.21 1.44 -17.95
CA ALA A 12 10.07 0.49 -18.62
C ALA A 12 11.34 1.20 -19.12
N ASP A 13 12.50 0.64 -18.80
CA ASP A 13 13.82 1.24 -19.05
C ASP A 13 14.78 0.22 -19.69
N GLY A 14 14.24 -0.66 -20.52
CA GLY A 14 14.98 -1.73 -21.18
C GLY A 14 16.08 -1.21 -22.10
N GLY A 15 17.23 -1.87 -22.06
CA GLY A 15 18.35 -1.62 -22.96
C GLY A 15 19.48 -2.60 -22.69
N PHE A 16 20.31 -2.84 -23.70
CA PHE A 16 21.47 -3.72 -23.63
C PHE A 16 22.64 -3.08 -24.38
N SER A 17 23.85 -3.64 -24.20
CA SER A 17 25.03 -3.12 -24.89
C SER A 17 24.95 -3.38 -26.40
N VAL A 18 25.19 -2.34 -27.18
CA VAL A 18 25.28 -2.38 -28.65
C VAL A 18 26.64 -1.81 -29.10
N GLU A 19 27.68 -2.17 -28.35
CA GLU A 19 29.04 -1.72 -28.63
C GLU A 19 29.45 -2.08 -30.07
N GLY A 20 30.07 -1.12 -30.77
CA GLY A 20 30.38 -1.23 -32.20
C GLY A 20 29.18 -1.04 -33.15
N GLN A 21 27.93 -1.06 -32.68
CA GLN A 21 26.72 -1.09 -33.51
C GLN A 21 25.65 -0.06 -33.09
N LYS A 22 26.06 1.06 -32.50
CA LYS A 22 25.14 2.10 -31.97
C LYS A 22 24.14 2.64 -33.01
N ASN A 23 24.52 2.69 -34.28
CA ASN A 23 23.67 3.22 -35.36
C ASN A 23 22.46 2.32 -35.69
N ILE A 24 22.52 1.03 -35.33
CA ILE A 24 21.43 0.06 -35.55
C ILE A 24 20.74 -0.34 -34.24
N GLN A 25 20.95 0.43 -33.17
CA GLN A 25 20.39 0.13 -31.85
C GLN A 25 18.86 0.04 -31.86
N GLU A 26 18.18 0.85 -32.67
CA GLU A 26 16.73 0.79 -32.86
C GLU A 26 16.30 -0.60 -33.35
N ILE A 27 16.94 -1.11 -34.40
CA ILE A 27 16.63 -2.39 -35.03
C ILE A 27 16.89 -3.52 -34.02
N LEU A 28 18.05 -3.51 -33.36
CA LEU A 28 18.39 -4.52 -32.36
C LEU A 28 17.41 -4.52 -31.18
N SER A 29 16.85 -3.36 -30.82
CA SER A 29 15.94 -3.21 -29.67
C SER A 29 14.46 -3.44 -30.00
N LYS A 30 14.10 -3.73 -31.26
CA LYS A 30 12.71 -3.74 -31.74
C LYS A 30 11.78 -4.66 -30.93
N GLN A 31 12.21 -5.89 -30.64
CA GLN A 31 11.40 -6.86 -29.88
C GLN A 31 11.30 -6.44 -28.41
N LEU A 32 12.33 -5.79 -27.87
CA LEU A 32 12.30 -5.23 -26.53
C LEU A 32 11.32 -4.05 -26.42
N TYR A 33 11.21 -3.19 -27.44
CA TYR A 33 10.18 -2.14 -27.47
C TYR A 33 8.78 -2.76 -27.43
N LEU A 34 8.54 -3.74 -28.31
CA LEU A 34 7.27 -4.46 -28.37
C LEU A 34 6.92 -5.08 -27.02
N CYS A 35 7.84 -5.85 -26.43
CA CYS A 35 7.61 -6.52 -25.15
C CYS A 35 7.32 -5.55 -24.00
N GLN A 36 8.02 -4.41 -23.95
CA GLN A 36 7.75 -3.37 -22.95
C GLN A 36 6.35 -2.78 -23.10
N PHE A 37 5.92 -2.49 -24.33
CA PHE A 37 4.58 -1.96 -24.63
C PHE A 37 3.50 -2.98 -24.32
N LEU A 38 3.66 -4.23 -24.78
CA LEU A 38 2.75 -5.34 -24.52
C LEU A 38 2.60 -5.61 -23.03
N THR A 39 3.71 -5.63 -22.29
CA THR A 39 3.69 -5.82 -20.83
C THR A 39 2.91 -4.69 -20.16
N ALA A 40 3.19 -3.44 -20.52
CA ALA A 40 2.48 -2.29 -19.96
C ALA A 40 0.97 -2.37 -20.19
N LEU A 41 0.54 -2.67 -21.42
CA LEU A 41 -0.88 -2.82 -21.76
C LEU A 41 -1.57 -3.94 -20.99
N LYS A 42 -0.86 -5.05 -20.70
CA LYS A 42 -1.41 -6.18 -19.93
C LYS A 42 -1.55 -5.92 -18.43
N ILE A 43 -0.70 -5.06 -17.85
CA ILE A 43 -0.69 -4.85 -16.39
C ILE A 43 -1.32 -3.53 -15.95
N LEU A 44 -1.47 -2.56 -16.84
CA LEU A 44 -2.07 -1.27 -16.54
C LEU A 44 -3.58 -1.36 -16.42
N ARG A 45 -4.12 -0.68 -15.41
CA ARG A 45 -5.56 -0.45 -15.30
C ARG A 45 -6.05 0.57 -16.33
N PRO A 46 -7.35 0.61 -16.66
CA PRO A 46 -7.96 1.74 -17.37
C PRO A 46 -7.64 3.08 -16.69
N ASN A 47 -7.35 4.11 -17.48
CA ASN A 47 -6.83 5.41 -17.06
C ASN A 47 -5.42 5.38 -16.42
N GLY A 48 -4.72 4.25 -16.44
CA GLY A 48 -3.31 4.15 -16.05
C GLY A 48 -2.37 4.90 -17.01
N SER A 49 -1.13 5.16 -16.58
CA SER A 49 -0.12 5.84 -17.42
C SER A 49 1.15 5.00 -17.58
N PHE A 50 1.92 5.27 -18.63
CA PHE A 50 3.12 4.52 -18.98
C PHE A 50 4.26 5.45 -19.39
N VAL A 51 5.48 5.14 -18.98
CA VAL A 51 6.69 5.78 -19.49
C VAL A 51 7.68 4.70 -19.92
N CYS A 52 8.12 4.75 -21.18
CA CYS A 52 9.06 3.79 -21.75
C CYS A 52 10.28 4.48 -22.35
N LYS A 53 11.48 4.05 -22.00
CA LYS A 53 12.68 4.39 -22.75
C LYS A 53 12.63 3.76 -24.14
N LEU A 54 13.00 4.54 -25.14
CA LEU A 54 13.25 4.16 -26.52
C LEU A 54 14.55 4.82 -27.00
N PHE A 55 15.05 4.38 -28.13
CA PHE A 55 16.13 5.03 -28.87
C PHE A 55 15.56 5.75 -30.10
N ASP A 56 16.16 5.59 -31.26
CA ASP A 56 15.62 6.14 -32.50
C ASP A 56 14.27 5.49 -32.86
N LEU A 57 13.49 6.24 -33.64
CA LEU A 57 12.14 5.91 -34.10
C LEU A 57 12.03 6.23 -35.59
N PHE A 58 12.98 5.71 -36.38
CA PHE A 58 13.04 5.95 -37.82
C PHE A 58 12.37 4.83 -38.62
N THR A 59 12.32 3.61 -38.08
CA THR A 59 11.80 2.45 -38.79
C THR A 59 10.26 2.43 -38.77
N PRO A 60 9.61 1.92 -39.85
CA PRO A 60 8.16 1.72 -39.86
C PRO A 60 7.67 0.84 -38.71
N PHE A 61 8.44 -0.19 -38.33
CA PHE A 61 8.15 -1.03 -37.16
C PHE A 61 8.00 -0.21 -35.86
N SER A 62 9.01 0.61 -35.53
CA SER A 62 9.00 1.43 -34.32
C SER A 62 7.88 2.48 -34.34
N VAL A 63 7.67 3.14 -35.48
CA VAL A 63 6.60 4.13 -35.64
C VAL A 63 5.23 3.47 -35.54
N GLY A 64 5.05 2.28 -36.12
CA GLY A 64 3.84 1.47 -35.98
C GLY A 64 3.57 1.09 -34.52
N LEU A 65 4.60 0.72 -33.75
CA LEU A 65 4.45 0.47 -32.31
C LEU A 65 3.96 1.72 -31.57
N VAL A 66 4.53 2.88 -31.86
CA VAL A 66 4.12 4.15 -31.25
C VAL A 66 2.68 4.51 -31.66
N TYR A 67 2.29 4.25 -32.91
CA TYR A 67 0.92 4.47 -33.38
C TYR A 67 -0.09 3.58 -32.64
N LEU A 68 0.21 2.30 -32.45
CA LEU A 68 -0.64 1.42 -31.64
C LEU A 68 -0.76 1.89 -30.18
N MET A 69 0.31 2.47 -29.62
CA MET A 69 0.27 3.09 -28.30
C MET A 69 -0.55 4.40 -28.29
N TYR A 70 -0.48 5.20 -29.36
CA TYR A 70 -1.35 6.36 -29.55
C TYR A 70 -2.82 5.96 -29.56
N GLN A 71 -3.18 4.85 -30.21
CA GLN A 71 -4.53 4.32 -30.20
C GLN A 71 -4.95 3.79 -28.82
N CYS A 72 -4.03 3.20 -28.05
CA CYS A 72 -4.33 2.63 -26.73
C CYS A 72 -4.50 3.64 -25.58
N PHE A 73 -4.09 4.89 -25.77
CA PHE A 73 -4.06 5.91 -24.71
C PHE A 73 -4.77 7.19 -25.17
N GLN A 74 -5.22 8.02 -24.22
CA GLN A 74 -5.87 9.30 -24.58
C GLN A 74 -4.84 10.35 -25.04
N GLN A 75 -3.61 10.27 -24.55
CA GLN A 75 -2.53 11.20 -24.91
C GLN A 75 -1.19 10.48 -24.92
N ILE A 76 -0.33 10.84 -25.88
CA ILE A 76 1.07 10.43 -25.89
C ILE A 76 2.00 11.63 -26.09
N ALA A 77 3.26 11.49 -25.69
CA ALA A 77 4.33 12.43 -26.00
C ALA A 77 5.68 11.73 -26.09
N ILE A 78 6.54 12.16 -27.02
CA ILE A 78 7.94 11.74 -27.10
C ILE A 78 8.80 12.85 -26.48
N ILE A 79 9.53 12.51 -25.42
CA ILE A 79 10.28 13.47 -24.61
C ILE A 79 11.71 12.98 -24.40
N LYS A 80 12.69 13.84 -24.71
CA LYS A 80 14.09 13.66 -24.28
C LYS A 80 14.38 14.61 -23.10
N PRO A 81 14.38 14.12 -21.85
CA PRO A 81 14.63 14.98 -20.69
C PRO A 81 16.10 15.42 -20.64
N ASN A 82 16.38 16.56 -19.99
CA ASN A 82 17.75 17.07 -19.83
C ASN A 82 18.68 16.14 -19.02
N SER A 83 18.11 15.22 -18.23
CA SER A 83 18.85 14.17 -17.53
C SER A 83 19.30 13.03 -18.45
N SER A 84 18.77 12.94 -19.67
CA SER A 84 19.28 12.07 -20.74
C SER A 84 20.42 12.79 -21.48
N ARG A 85 21.51 12.08 -21.79
CA ARG A 85 22.69 12.69 -22.41
C ARG A 85 22.31 13.29 -23.79
N PRO A 86 22.74 14.52 -24.12
CA PRO A 86 22.28 15.20 -25.33
C PRO A 86 22.73 14.55 -26.64
N ALA A 87 23.81 13.78 -26.63
CA ALA A 87 24.41 13.17 -27.83
C ALA A 87 23.94 11.74 -28.13
N ASN A 88 23.18 11.09 -27.24
CA ASN A 88 22.65 9.76 -27.49
C ASN A 88 21.22 9.82 -28.08
N SER A 89 20.78 8.69 -28.63
CA SER A 89 19.44 8.55 -29.23
C SER A 89 18.32 8.31 -28.22
N GLU A 90 18.64 8.20 -26.93
CA GLU A 90 17.67 7.92 -25.86
C GLU A 90 16.59 8.99 -25.77
N ARG A 91 15.34 8.55 -25.72
CA ARG A 91 14.13 9.35 -25.53
C ARG A 91 13.10 8.52 -24.79
N TYR A 92 12.02 9.14 -24.34
CA TYR A 92 10.95 8.48 -23.61
C TYR A 92 9.61 8.70 -24.29
N LEU A 93 8.87 7.61 -24.51
CA LEU A 93 7.45 7.67 -24.83
C LEU A 93 6.68 7.77 -23.51
N VAL A 94 5.88 8.82 -23.37
CA VAL A 94 4.99 9.06 -22.22
C VAL A 94 3.55 8.89 -22.69
N CYS A 95 2.85 7.89 -22.19
CA CYS A 95 1.45 7.64 -22.50
C CYS A 95 0.58 7.90 -21.27
N LYS A 96 -0.52 8.65 -21.44
CA LYS A 96 -1.46 8.98 -20.36
C LYS A 96 -2.84 8.43 -20.65
N TYR A 97 -3.44 7.91 -19.58
CA TYR A 97 -4.81 7.42 -19.54
C TYR A 97 -5.08 6.30 -20.57
N LYS A 98 -4.64 5.08 -20.24
CA LYS A 98 -4.96 3.87 -21.01
C LYS A 98 -6.47 3.78 -21.21
N ARG A 99 -6.91 3.54 -22.44
CA ARG A 99 -8.31 3.28 -22.78
C ARG A 99 -8.83 1.99 -22.12
N SER A 100 -10.13 1.74 -22.25
CA SER A 100 -10.75 0.57 -21.63
C SER A 100 -10.12 -0.74 -22.13
N ASP A 101 -10.26 -1.80 -21.34
CA ASP A 101 -9.70 -3.10 -21.72
C ASP A 101 -10.32 -3.62 -23.02
N ALA A 102 -11.62 -3.36 -23.25
CA ALA A 102 -12.31 -3.69 -24.49
C ALA A 102 -11.71 -2.97 -25.71
N GLU A 103 -11.43 -1.67 -25.61
CA GLU A 103 -10.81 -0.90 -26.70
C GLU A 103 -9.39 -1.38 -27.02
N THR A 104 -8.64 -1.82 -25.99
CA THR A 104 -7.23 -2.23 -26.17
C THR A 104 -7.03 -3.71 -26.48
N ALA A 105 -8.05 -4.56 -26.31
CA ALA A 105 -7.92 -6.01 -26.37
C ALA A 105 -7.38 -6.53 -27.72
N GLY A 106 -7.87 -5.98 -28.84
CA GLY A 106 -7.43 -6.36 -30.17
C GLY A 106 -5.94 -6.05 -30.41
N ILE A 107 -5.49 -4.87 -29.97
CA ILE A 107 -4.08 -4.45 -30.08
C ILE A 107 -3.18 -5.34 -29.20
N ILE A 108 -3.62 -5.67 -27.98
CA ILE A 108 -2.88 -6.58 -27.09
C ILE A 108 -2.72 -7.97 -27.74
N ALA A 109 -3.78 -8.51 -28.33
CA ALA A 109 -3.73 -9.79 -29.03
C ALA A 109 -2.80 -9.72 -30.24
N TYR A 110 -2.90 -8.67 -31.04
CA TYR A 110 -2.05 -8.44 -32.22
C TYR A 110 -0.56 -8.36 -31.87
N LEU A 111 -0.19 -7.52 -30.90
CA LEU A 111 1.20 -7.42 -30.42
C LEU A 111 1.71 -8.74 -29.84
N ASN A 112 0.85 -9.51 -29.17
CA ASN A 112 1.20 -10.83 -28.67
C ASN A 112 1.53 -11.80 -29.81
N THR A 113 0.76 -11.79 -30.90
CA THR A 113 1.03 -12.58 -32.10
C THR A 113 2.37 -12.20 -32.75
N ILE A 114 2.65 -10.90 -32.92
CA ILE A 114 3.94 -10.44 -33.46
C ILE A 114 5.10 -10.89 -32.56
N ASN A 115 4.94 -10.82 -31.23
CA ASN A 115 5.97 -11.30 -30.33
C ASN A 115 6.27 -12.79 -30.53
N LEU A 116 5.22 -13.61 -30.68
CA LEU A 116 5.38 -15.04 -30.93
C LEU A 116 6.09 -15.31 -32.26
N MET A 117 5.75 -14.55 -33.32
CA MET A 117 6.45 -14.63 -34.61
C MET A 117 7.94 -14.29 -34.48
N LEU A 118 8.28 -13.23 -33.74
CA LEU A 118 9.67 -12.82 -33.49
C LEU A 118 10.43 -13.73 -32.52
N SER A 119 9.75 -14.63 -31.81
CA SER A 119 10.35 -15.60 -30.89
C SER A 119 10.46 -17.01 -31.49
N ASP A 120 9.92 -17.24 -32.68
CA ASP A 120 9.96 -18.54 -33.34
C ASP A 120 11.34 -18.76 -33.96
N GLU A 121 12.18 -19.53 -33.26
CA GLU A 121 13.54 -19.82 -33.70
C GLU A 121 13.60 -20.62 -35.01
N SER A 122 12.50 -21.27 -35.41
CA SER A 122 12.43 -22.05 -36.66
C SER A 122 12.31 -21.21 -37.92
N GLN A 123 12.08 -19.89 -37.79
CA GLN A 123 11.95 -18.92 -38.90
C GLN A 123 13.16 -17.97 -39.00
N LEU A 124 14.18 -18.14 -38.15
CA LEU A 124 15.27 -17.18 -37.95
C LEU A 124 16.30 -17.07 -39.08
N ASP A 125 16.28 -17.96 -40.06
CA ASP A 125 17.39 -18.02 -41.02
C ASP A 125 17.35 -16.96 -42.13
N ASP A 126 16.28 -16.14 -42.27
CA ASP A 126 16.31 -14.91 -43.11
C ASP A 126 15.07 -13.97 -43.01
N ASN A 127 14.03 -14.30 -42.23
CA ASN A 127 12.78 -13.53 -42.22
C ASN A 127 12.62 -12.68 -40.94
N ASP A 128 12.38 -11.38 -41.11
CA ASP A 128 12.09 -10.45 -40.00
C ASP A 128 10.81 -9.63 -40.27
N VAL A 129 10.13 -9.20 -39.20
CA VAL A 129 8.90 -8.39 -39.28
C VAL A 129 9.26 -6.91 -39.44
N LEU A 130 9.30 -6.38 -40.66
CA LEU A 130 9.73 -5.01 -40.93
C LEU A 130 8.66 -3.94 -40.64
N GLU A 131 7.38 -4.31 -40.74
CA GLU A 131 6.25 -3.40 -40.55
C GLU A 131 5.13 -4.12 -39.79
N ILE A 132 4.42 -3.39 -38.93
CA ILE A 132 3.29 -3.91 -38.14
C ILE A 132 2.02 -3.08 -38.28
N PHE A 133 2.03 -2.13 -39.21
CA PHE A 133 0.90 -1.28 -39.53
C PHE A 133 1.05 -0.83 -40.98
N ASN A 134 -0.06 -0.73 -41.71
CA ASN A 134 -0.03 -0.34 -43.10
C ASN A 134 0.44 1.12 -43.25
N ALA A 135 1.50 1.35 -44.03
CA ALA A 135 2.08 2.69 -44.18
C ALA A 135 1.09 3.71 -44.78
N ASN A 136 0.21 3.28 -45.69
CA ASN A 136 -0.80 4.16 -46.30
C ASN A 136 -1.86 4.56 -45.27
N GLU A 137 -2.36 3.60 -44.49
CA GLU A 137 -3.34 3.89 -43.42
C GLU A 137 -2.73 4.78 -42.33
N LEU A 138 -1.45 4.61 -42.00
CA LEU A 138 -0.77 5.50 -41.05
C LEU A 138 -0.62 6.92 -41.59
N ALA A 139 -0.39 7.05 -42.90
CA ALA A 139 -0.23 8.33 -43.56
C ALA A 139 -1.54 9.13 -43.65
N GLU A 140 -2.70 8.48 -43.52
CA GLU A 140 -4.00 9.14 -43.42
C GLU A 140 -4.15 9.94 -42.11
N ASP A 141 -3.44 9.57 -41.04
CA ASP A 141 -3.33 10.37 -39.82
C ASP A 141 -2.18 11.39 -39.95
N GLU A 142 -2.44 12.46 -40.70
CA GLU A 142 -1.46 13.52 -40.98
C GLU A 142 -0.92 14.18 -39.71
N ASP A 143 -1.74 14.31 -38.67
CA ASP A 143 -1.35 14.93 -37.40
C ASP A 143 -0.34 14.06 -36.65
N PHE A 144 -0.59 12.75 -36.56
CA PHE A 144 0.35 11.80 -35.96
C PHE A 144 1.66 11.76 -36.76
N LEU A 145 1.57 11.64 -38.09
CA LEU A 145 2.77 11.53 -38.93
C LEU A 145 3.63 12.78 -38.84
N ARG A 146 3.01 13.97 -38.93
CA ARG A 146 3.70 15.26 -38.74
C ARG A 146 4.37 15.34 -37.37
N TYR A 147 3.68 14.91 -36.31
CA TYR A 147 4.25 14.88 -34.97
C TYR A 147 5.51 14.00 -34.87
N ILE A 148 5.48 12.80 -35.45
CA ILE A 148 6.64 11.88 -35.47
C ILE A 148 7.82 12.51 -36.22
N ILE A 149 7.57 13.08 -37.41
CA ILE A 149 8.58 13.73 -38.24
C ILE A 149 9.21 14.91 -37.49
N ASP A 150 8.39 15.79 -36.93
CA ASP A 150 8.85 16.97 -36.20
C ASP A 150 9.64 16.58 -34.94
N SER A 151 9.16 15.58 -34.20
CA SER A 151 9.85 15.05 -33.03
C SER A 151 11.23 14.49 -33.38
N ASN A 152 11.30 13.63 -34.41
CA ASN A 152 12.56 13.05 -34.88
C ASN A 152 13.54 14.12 -35.35
N ASN A 153 13.08 15.09 -36.14
CA ASN A 153 13.90 16.19 -36.62
C ASN A 153 14.38 17.11 -35.48
N ALA A 154 13.51 17.45 -34.54
CA ALA A 154 13.86 18.32 -33.42
C ALA A 154 14.88 17.66 -32.48
N ILE A 155 14.72 16.38 -32.17
CA ILE A 155 15.68 15.62 -31.34
C ILE A 155 16.99 15.43 -32.12
N GLY A 156 16.92 15.04 -33.40
CA GLY A 156 18.09 14.84 -34.26
C GLY A 156 18.96 16.10 -34.40
N LYS A 157 18.35 17.27 -34.60
CA LYS A 157 19.06 18.56 -34.63
C LYS A 157 19.85 18.80 -33.33
N LYS A 158 19.25 18.54 -32.17
CA LYS A 158 19.92 18.68 -30.86
C LYS A 158 21.03 17.64 -30.67
N GLN A 159 20.83 16.41 -31.15
CA GLN A 159 21.82 15.35 -31.09
C GLN A 159 23.06 15.68 -31.92
N ILE A 160 22.89 16.23 -33.13
CA ILE A 160 23.99 16.69 -33.98
C ILE A 160 24.82 17.75 -33.25
N VAL A 161 24.18 18.73 -32.61
CA VAL A 161 24.87 19.76 -31.81
C VAL A 161 25.64 19.11 -30.65
N GLY A 162 25.01 18.16 -29.93
CA GLY A 162 25.64 17.42 -28.84
C GLY A 162 26.88 16.64 -29.29
N LEU A 163 26.79 15.92 -30.42
CA LEU A 163 27.90 15.15 -30.99
C LEU A 163 29.06 16.04 -31.45
N ARG A 164 28.75 17.12 -32.19
CA ARG A 164 29.77 18.11 -32.62
C ARG A 164 30.47 18.74 -31.44
N LYS A 165 29.73 19.05 -30.38
CA LYS A 165 30.30 19.60 -29.14
C LYS A 165 31.24 18.62 -28.46
N ILE A 166 30.86 17.34 -28.35
CA ILE A 166 31.76 16.31 -27.79
C ILE A 166 33.04 16.20 -28.64
N ALA A 167 32.92 16.18 -29.97
CA ALA A 167 34.07 16.14 -30.87
C ALA A 167 35.00 17.34 -30.66
N ALA A 168 34.44 18.55 -30.54
CA ALA A 168 35.22 19.77 -30.27
C ALA A 168 35.94 19.72 -28.91
N PHE A 169 35.27 19.25 -27.85
CA PHE A 169 35.87 19.10 -26.51
C PHE A 169 36.92 17.99 -26.46
N ALA A 170 36.78 16.94 -27.27
CA ALA A 170 37.81 15.90 -27.39
C ALA A 170 39.08 16.41 -28.09
N GLN A 171 38.95 17.37 -29.01
CA GLN A 171 40.08 18.01 -29.69
C GLN A 171 40.72 19.14 -28.86
N ASN A 172 39.94 19.80 -28.01
CA ASN A 172 40.41 20.91 -27.17
C ASN A 172 39.95 20.74 -25.71
N LEU A 173 40.88 20.29 -24.87
CA LEU A 173 40.66 20.02 -23.44
C LEU A 173 40.47 21.29 -22.59
N GLU A 174 40.76 22.48 -23.12
CA GLU A 174 40.52 23.75 -22.42
C GLU A 174 39.06 24.20 -22.46
N LEU A 175 38.24 23.61 -23.34
CA LEU A 175 36.81 23.90 -23.40
C LEU A 175 36.10 23.41 -22.14
N LYS A 176 35.34 24.31 -21.51
CA LYS A 176 34.60 24.03 -20.27
C LYS A 176 33.15 24.44 -20.38
N GLU A 177 32.28 23.66 -19.76
CA GLU A 177 30.88 24.04 -19.58
C GLU A 177 30.69 24.75 -18.24
N THR A 178 30.70 26.09 -18.28
CA THR A 178 30.82 26.94 -17.09
C THR A 178 29.54 26.99 -16.25
N LYS A 179 28.38 26.62 -16.81
CA LYS A 179 27.07 26.72 -16.14
C LYS A 179 26.57 25.42 -15.51
N GLN A 180 27.37 24.35 -15.49
CA GLN A 180 26.91 23.04 -14.99
C GLN A 180 26.43 23.09 -13.53
N SER A 181 27.16 23.79 -12.66
CA SER A 181 26.79 23.91 -11.24
C SER A 181 25.46 24.65 -11.04
N GLU A 182 25.29 25.78 -11.73
CA GLU A 182 24.05 26.58 -11.72
C GLU A 182 22.85 25.78 -12.22
N VAL A 183 22.98 25.13 -13.38
CA VAL A 183 21.91 24.30 -13.97
C VAL A 183 21.54 23.14 -13.05
N ARG A 184 22.53 22.50 -12.43
CA ARG A 184 22.31 21.43 -11.44
C ARG A 184 21.46 21.94 -10.27
N GLN A 185 21.84 23.06 -9.67
CA GLN A 185 21.12 23.62 -8.52
C GLN A 185 19.67 24.00 -8.87
N GLU A 186 19.45 24.65 -10.01
CA GLU A 186 18.11 25.04 -10.42
C GLU A 186 17.23 23.83 -10.79
N CYS A 187 17.80 22.80 -11.42
CA CYS A 187 17.08 21.53 -11.67
C CYS A 187 16.66 20.86 -10.34
N LEU A 188 17.57 20.73 -9.37
CA LEU A 188 17.26 20.13 -8.07
C LEU A 188 16.16 20.91 -7.35
N LYS A 189 16.24 22.24 -7.36
CA LYS A 189 15.22 23.14 -6.79
C LYS A 189 13.87 22.96 -7.47
N ARG A 190 13.83 23.00 -8.81
CA ARG A 190 12.59 22.89 -9.59
C ARG A 190 11.93 21.52 -9.46
N TRP A 191 12.71 20.45 -9.34
CA TRP A 191 12.23 19.09 -9.11
C TRP A 191 11.98 18.77 -7.64
N LYS A 192 12.23 19.72 -6.72
CA LYS A 192 12.08 19.56 -5.26
C LYS A 192 12.89 18.37 -4.72
N LEU A 193 14.09 18.17 -5.27
CA LEU A 193 15.02 17.13 -4.84
C LEU A 193 16.04 17.70 -3.84
N PRO A 194 16.39 16.97 -2.77
CA PRO A 194 17.39 17.41 -1.82
C PRO A 194 18.78 17.43 -2.47
N ASP A 195 19.50 18.55 -2.34
CA ASP A 195 20.91 18.63 -2.72
C ASP A 195 21.79 18.02 -1.62
N LYS A 196 21.71 16.70 -1.47
CA LYS A 196 22.49 15.92 -0.52
C LYS A 196 23.07 14.70 -1.22
N LEU A 197 24.31 14.36 -0.86
CA LEU A 197 24.89 13.08 -1.28
C LEU A 197 24.09 11.93 -0.69
N ARG A 198 24.02 10.82 -1.44
CA ARG A 198 23.45 9.58 -0.92
C ARG A 198 24.29 9.12 0.27
N GLN A 199 23.69 9.13 1.45
CA GLN A 199 24.29 8.59 2.66
C GLN A 199 23.68 7.22 2.94
N ALA A 200 24.48 6.33 3.53
CA ALA A 200 23.93 5.10 4.09
C ALA A 200 22.86 5.48 5.15
N PRO A 201 21.74 4.75 5.24
CA PRO A 201 20.74 5.02 6.27
C PRO A 201 21.41 4.98 7.66
N GLU A 202 21.26 6.05 8.42
CA GLU A 202 21.84 6.15 9.76
C GLU A 202 21.22 5.09 10.69
N ASN A 203 22.05 4.27 11.32
CA ASN A 203 21.61 3.26 12.29
C ASN A 203 21.38 3.90 13.67
N LYS A 204 20.34 4.73 13.79
CA LYS A 204 20.06 5.50 15.02
C LYS A 204 19.81 4.59 16.24
N PRO A 205 20.28 4.94 17.45
CA PRO A 205 19.84 4.29 18.68
C PRO A 205 18.30 4.32 18.80
N THR A 206 17.74 3.29 19.42
CA THR A 206 16.28 3.12 19.56
C THR A 206 15.61 4.37 20.15
N ASP A 207 16.19 4.95 21.21
CA ASP A 207 15.64 6.14 21.85
C ASP A 207 15.61 7.37 20.95
N ARG A 208 16.68 7.63 20.20
CA ARG A 208 16.72 8.76 19.26
C ARG A 208 15.70 8.60 18.13
N LEU A 209 15.51 7.38 17.64
CA LEU A 209 14.49 7.10 16.64
C LEU A 209 13.09 7.27 17.23
N LEU A 210 12.86 6.86 18.47
CA LEU A 210 11.60 7.09 19.17
C LEU A 210 11.32 8.57 19.39
N ASP A 211 12.33 9.36 19.78
CA ASP A 211 12.17 10.82 19.94
C ASP A 211 11.74 11.48 18.64
N GLU A 212 12.34 11.07 17.52
CA GLU A 212 11.98 11.57 16.20
C GLU A 212 10.57 11.14 15.78
N LEU A 213 10.26 9.84 15.90
CA LEU A 213 9.00 9.28 15.40
C LEU A 213 7.83 9.54 16.33
N LEU A 214 8.03 9.71 17.64
CA LEU A 214 6.99 10.10 18.59
C LEU A 214 6.87 11.61 18.74
N ALA A 215 7.84 12.40 18.28
CA ALA A 215 7.85 13.86 18.39
C ALA A 215 7.50 14.30 19.83
N ASN A 216 6.55 15.22 20.01
CA ASN A 216 6.15 15.68 21.34
C ASN A 216 5.54 14.59 22.25
N TRP A 217 5.14 13.42 21.72
CA TRP A 217 4.70 12.29 22.55
C TRP A 217 5.87 11.54 23.19
N ALA A 218 7.11 11.81 22.79
CA ALA A 218 8.31 11.21 23.37
C ALA A 218 8.62 11.75 24.79
N ASN A 219 8.14 12.96 25.12
CA ASN A 219 8.37 13.63 26.40
C ASN A 219 7.78 12.83 27.58
N GLU A 220 6.71 12.09 27.34
CA GLU A 220 6.07 11.25 28.35
C GLU A 220 5.75 9.89 27.73
N ARG A 221 6.52 8.86 28.09
CA ARG A 221 6.40 7.50 27.54
C ARG A 221 5.64 6.53 28.44
N SER A 222 5.11 7.00 29.57
CA SER A 222 4.31 6.22 30.53
C SER A 222 3.15 5.49 29.84
N TRP A 223 2.53 6.16 28.86
CA TRP A 223 1.38 5.65 28.11
C TRP A 223 1.68 4.39 27.29
N LEU A 224 2.94 4.14 26.89
CA LEU A 224 3.33 2.94 26.13
C LEU A 224 3.01 1.64 26.89
N SER A 225 2.94 1.72 28.22
CA SER A 225 2.72 0.59 29.13
C SER A 225 1.30 0.51 29.71
N LEU A 226 0.37 1.39 29.28
CA LEU A 226 -0.99 1.38 29.80
C LEU A 226 -1.72 0.09 29.36
N PRO A 227 -2.28 -0.69 30.30
CA PRO A 227 -3.06 -1.88 29.95
C PRO A 227 -4.40 -1.48 29.31
N ALA A 228 -5.03 -2.43 28.61
CA ALA A 228 -6.41 -2.27 28.19
C ALA A 228 -7.35 -2.36 29.40
N THR A 229 -8.48 -1.67 29.37
CA THR A 229 -9.50 -1.83 30.42
C THR A 229 -10.30 -3.09 30.14
N GLU A 230 -10.20 -4.10 31.01
CA GLU A 230 -10.96 -5.35 30.84
C GLU A 230 -12.44 -5.14 31.15
N MET A 231 -13.30 -5.52 30.20
CA MET A 231 -14.75 -5.55 30.37
C MET A 231 -15.14 -6.88 31.00
N ARG A 232 -15.59 -6.82 32.25
CA ARG A 232 -15.96 -7.99 33.06
C ARG A 232 -17.44 -8.08 33.36
N GLY A 233 -18.24 -7.05 33.11
CA GLY A 233 -19.69 -7.11 33.37
C GLY A 233 -20.50 -6.05 32.63
N VAL A 234 -21.82 -6.22 32.64
CA VAL A 234 -22.75 -5.33 31.93
C VAL A 234 -22.71 -3.91 32.50
N ALA A 235 -22.49 -3.76 33.81
CA ALA A 235 -22.31 -2.45 34.44
C ALA A 235 -21.08 -1.69 33.93
N SER A 236 -19.97 -2.39 33.65
CA SER A 236 -18.77 -1.75 33.07
C SER A 236 -19.00 -1.32 31.62
N LEU A 237 -19.76 -2.10 30.85
CA LEU A 237 -20.15 -1.72 29.49
C LEU A 237 -21.01 -0.45 29.50
N ASN A 238 -22.06 -0.42 30.31
CA ASN A 238 -22.99 0.72 30.39
C ASN A 238 -22.34 2.02 30.84
N SER A 239 -21.39 1.95 31.77
CA SER A 239 -20.67 3.13 32.26
C SER A 239 -19.58 3.65 31.31
N THR A 240 -19.08 2.79 30.41
CA THR A 240 -17.96 3.14 29.51
C THR A 240 -18.42 3.50 28.10
N ILE A 241 -19.42 2.77 27.57
CA ILE A 241 -19.89 2.91 26.19
C ILE A 241 -21.26 3.61 26.22
N ASN A 242 -21.24 4.91 25.95
CA ASN A 242 -22.46 5.71 25.91
C ASN A 242 -23.22 5.50 24.59
N ASN A 243 -22.51 5.54 23.47
CA ASN A 243 -23.06 5.39 22.12
C ASN A 243 -22.30 4.29 21.39
N VAL A 244 -23.00 3.23 20.96
CA VAL A 244 -22.39 2.05 20.31
C VAL A 244 -21.85 2.37 18.91
N ALA A 245 -22.45 3.35 18.22
CA ALA A 245 -22.05 3.71 16.84
C ALA A 245 -20.62 4.28 16.76
N ASP A 246 -20.09 4.81 17.87
CA ASP A 246 -18.75 5.41 17.94
C ASP A 246 -17.63 4.38 18.16
N TRP A 247 -18.00 3.10 18.39
CA TRP A 247 -17.06 2.05 18.75
C TRP A 247 -16.86 1.04 17.64
N TYR A 248 -15.61 0.64 17.49
CA TYR A 248 -15.15 -0.39 16.58
C TYR A 248 -14.39 -1.45 17.35
N PHE A 249 -14.23 -2.62 16.75
CA PHE A 249 -13.45 -3.68 17.38
C PHE A 249 -12.67 -4.52 16.39
N VAL A 250 -11.65 -5.19 16.93
CA VAL A 250 -10.81 -6.16 16.23
C VAL A 250 -10.69 -7.45 17.05
N PRO A 251 -10.63 -8.62 16.41
CA PRO A 251 -10.43 -9.88 17.11
C PRO A 251 -8.97 -10.03 17.56
N VAL A 252 -8.72 -10.33 18.83
CA VAL A 252 -7.36 -10.50 19.38
C VAL A 252 -7.04 -11.97 19.60
N GLY A 253 -5.77 -12.34 19.42
CA GLY A 253 -5.29 -13.71 19.60
C GLY A 253 -5.23 -14.10 21.07
N ARG A 254 -5.16 -15.41 21.31
CA ARG A 254 -4.92 -15.95 22.65
C ARG A 254 -3.51 -15.57 23.12
N GLU A 255 -3.42 -15.12 24.35
CA GLU A 255 -2.15 -14.85 25.03
C GLU A 255 -1.59 -16.17 25.58
N GLU A 256 -1.34 -17.14 24.69
CA GLU A 256 -0.78 -18.45 25.07
C GLU A 256 0.64 -18.31 25.65
N THR A 257 1.38 -17.31 25.16
CA THR A 257 2.70 -16.93 25.67
C THR A 257 2.81 -15.40 25.74
N ASN A 258 3.80 -14.92 26.50
CA ASN A 258 4.12 -13.49 26.55
C ASN A 258 4.45 -12.90 25.18
N ILE A 259 4.93 -13.68 24.20
CA ILE A 259 5.20 -13.24 22.82
C ILE A 259 3.89 -12.89 22.08
N ASN A 260 2.82 -13.61 22.41
CA ASN A 260 1.51 -13.43 21.81
C ASN A 260 0.72 -12.27 22.43
N ALA A 261 1.19 -11.58 23.46
CA ALA A 261 0.46 -10.43 24.00
C ALA A 261 0.48 -9.23 23.04
N CYS A 262 -0.62 -8.48 23.00
CA CYS A 262 -0.71 -7.25 22.20
C CYS A 262 0.34 -6.23 22.67
N SER A 263 1.06 -5.62 21.74
CA SER A 263 2.19 -4.74 22.06
C SER A 263 2.44 -3.71 20.96
N LEU A 264 3.26 -2.71 21.29
CA LEU A 264 3.82 -1.76 20.33
C LEU A 264 5.05 -2.37 19.66
N PHE A 265 5.14 -2.15 18.35
CA PHE A 265 6.26 -2.59 17.52
C PHE A 265 6.96 -1.39 16.91
N LEU A 266 8.28 -1.46 16.80
CA LEU A 266 9.13 -0.46 16.17
C LEU A 266 10.04 -1.17 15.16
N CYS A 267 9.93 -0.82 13.88
CA CYS A 267 10.91 -1.27 12.88
C CYS A 267 11.99 -0.19 12.70
N LYS A 268 13.20 -0.48 13.18
CA LYS A 268 14.33 0.46 13.15
C LYS A 268 15.06 0.42 11.81
N SER A 269 15.31 -0.79 11.30
CA SER A 269 15.98 -1.05 10.03
C SER A 269 15.43 -2.36 9.45
N ARG A 270 15.78 -2.67 8.20
CA ARG A 270 15.30 -3.87 7.52
C ARG A 270 15.69 -5.11 8.32
N GLY A 271 14.70 -5.93 8.70
CA GLY A 271 14.89 -7.12 9.53
C GLY A 271 15.11 -6.85 11.03
N ASN A 272 15.06 -5.58 11.47
CA ASN A 272 15.17 -5.21 12.87
C ASN A 272 13.81 -4.69 13.37
N LEU A 273 12.97 -5.64 13.77
CA LEU A 273 11.66 -5.38 14.38
C LEU A 273 11.80 -5.55 15.89
N LEU A 274 11.50 -4.48 16.63
CA LEU A 274 11.50 -4.47 18.08
C LEU A 274 10.06 -4.51 18.59
N ARG A 275 9.85 -5.13 19.75
CA ARG A 275 8.59 -5.20 20.48
C ARG A 275 8.76 -4.58 21.86
N TYR A 276 7.76 -3.83 22.31
CA TYR A 276 7.74 -3.24 23.64
C TYR A 276 7.22 -4.25 24.68
N THR A 277 8.05 -4.64 25.64
CA THR A 277 7.75 -5.69 26.61
C THR A 277 7.10 -5.15 27.87
N GLU A 278 6.48 -6.03 28.65
CA GLU A 278 5.89 -5.70 29.96
C GLU A 278 6.90 -5.11 30.94
N HIS A 279 8.19 -5.46 30.78
CA HIS A 279 9.32 -4.89 31.52
C HIS A 279 9.74 -3.49 31.04
N LYS A 280 8.91 -2.85 30.20
CA LYS A 280 9.11 -1.51 29.65
C LYS A 280 10.37 -1.36 28.79
N LYS A 281 10.78 -2.44 28.11
CA LYS A 281 11.95 -2.49 27.23
C LYS A 281 11.58 -2.79 25.79
N TRP A 282 12.43 -2.37 24.86
CA TRP A 282 12.33 -2.74 23.45
C TRP A 282 13.25 -3.93 23.18
N GLU A 283 12.67 -5.06 22.80
CA GLU A 283 13.39 -6.31 22.56
C GLU A 283 13.20 -6.78 21.11
N LEU A 284 14.21 -7.45 20.56
CA LEU A 284 14.18 -7.93 19.18
C LEU A 284 13.13 -9.05 19.03
N VAL A 285 12.33 -8.97 17.98
CA VAL A 285 11.43 -10.05 17.59
C VAL A 285 12.25 -11.13 16.86
N GLU A 286 12.28 -12.34 17.41
CA GLU A 286 13.02 -13.47 16.83
C GLU A 286 12.45 -13.92 15.48
N THR A 287 11.12 -13.89 15.34
CA THR A 287 10.46 -14.22 14.07
C THR A 287 10.70 -13.11 13.05
N ALA A 288 11.23 -13.48 11.89
CA ALA A 288 11.49 -12.53 10.82
C ALA A 288 10.19 -12.04 10.17
N PHE A 289 9.95 -10.74 10.18
CA PHE A 289 8.88 -10.07 9.44
C PHE A 289 9.45 -8.96 8.56
N GLU A 290 8.99 -8.87 7.30
CA GLU A 290 9.41 -7.79 6.39
C GLU A 290 8.57 -6.53 6.66
N VAL A 291 9.03 -5.71 7.60
CA VAL A 291 8.43 -4.42 7.92
C VAL A 291 9.30 -3.29 7.38
N GLN A 292 8.68 -2.26 6.81
CA GLN A 292 9.40 -1.08 6.36
C GLN A 292 9.99 -0.31 7.57
N PRO A 293 11.27 0.10 7.55
CA PRO A 293 11.87 0.91 8.61
C PRO A 293 11.08 2.21 8.89
N ARG A 294 11.30 2.77 10.08
CA ARG A 294 10.61 3.97 10.58
C ARG A 294 9.09 3.76 10.71
N SER A 295 8.71 2.57 11.17
CA SER A 295 7.32 2.22 11.45
C SER A 295 7.12 1.98 12.94
N ILE A 296 6.09 2.60 13.52
CA ILE A 296 5.60 2.33 14.89
C ILE A 296 4.11 2.04 14.82
N PHE A 297 3.71 0.89 15.32
CA PHE A 297 2.31 0.45 15.30
C PHE A 297 1.99 -0.45 16.49
N PHE A 298 0.70 -0.55 16.79
CA PHE A 298 0.16 -1.49 17.77
C PHE A 298 -0.33 -2.74 17.07
N GLY A 299 -0.02 -3.91 17.64
CA GLY A 299 -0.39 -5.17 17.03
C GLY A 299 -0.09 -6.36 17.92
N GLN A 300 -0.04 -7.54 17.30
CA GLN A 300 0.16 -8.81 17.99
C GLN A 300 0.80 -9.82 17.04
N ILE A 301 1.71 -10.67 17.55
CA ILE A 301 2.17 -11.86 16.85
C ILE A 301 1.21 -13.00 17.17
N VAL A 302 0.55 -13.55 16.16
CA VAL A 302 -0.45 -14.62 16.29
C VAL A 302 -0.06 -15.82 15.44
N TYR A 303 -0.67 -16.96 15.72
CA TYR A 303 -0.59 -18.12 14.85
C TYR A 303 -1.77 -18.14 13.86
N GLU A 304 -1.44 -18.26 12.59
CA GLU A 304 -2.38 -18.62 11.53
C GLU A 304 -2.28 -20.13 11.28
N PHE A 305 -3.41 -20.77 11.03
CA PHE A 305 -3.52 -22.20 10.85
C PHE A 305 -3.94 -22.56 9.43
N TYR A 306 -3.44 -23.69 8.94
CA TYR A 306 -3.83 -24.31 7.67
C TYR A 306 -4.12 -25.79 7.88
N GLY A 307 -5.18 -26.32 7.26
CA GLY A 307 -5.69 -27.68 7.51
C GLY A 307 -6.50 -27.81 8.80
N GLU A 308 -7.03 -28.98 9.10
CA GLU A 308 -7.79 -29.26 10.34
C GLU A 308 -7.35 -30.59 11.00
N GLY A 309 -7.55 -30.70 12.30
CA GLY A 309 -7.19 -31.86 13.12
C GLY A 309 -5.70 -32.19 13.03
N ARG A 310 -5.37 -33.44 12.67
CA ARG A 310 -3.98 -33.93 12.61
C ARG A 310 -3.15 -33.27 11.49
N THR A 311 -3.81 -32.68 10.48
CA THR A 311 -3.13 -32.04 9.34
C THR A 311 -2.77 -30.57 9.58
N ILE A 312 -3.11 -30.03 10.76
CA ILE A 312 -2.86 -28.63 11.07
C ILE A 312 -1.38 -28.29 11.01
N GLN A 313 -1.10 -27.22 10.28
CA GLN A 313 0.15 -26.47 10.35
C GLN A 313 -0.11 -25.10 10.95
N ARG A 314 0.81 -24.62 11.78
CA ARG A 314 0.75 -23.28 12.38
C ARG A 314 1.89 -22.42 11.83
N MET A 315 1.60 -21.17 11.50
CA MET A 315 2.59 -20.20 11.05
C MET A 315 2.44 -18.89 11.82
N ALA A 316 3.56 -18.33 12.27
CA ALA A 316 3.55 -17.03 12.92
C ALA A 316 3.24 -15.92 11.89
N ALA A 317 2.35 -15.02 12.28
CA ALA A 317 1.96 -13.84 11.52
C ALA A 317 1.92 -12.62 12.44
N LEU A 318 2.30 -11.47 11.91
CA LEU A 318 2.24 -10.19 12.61
C LEU A 318 0.98 -9.45 12.18
N HIS A 319 0.06 -9.23 13.12
CA HIS A 319 -1.21 -8.56 12.87
C HIS A 319 -1.21 -7.16 13.49
N ILE A 320 -1.39 -6.12 12.67
CA ILE A 320 -1.51 -4.72 13.04
C ILE A 320 -2.95 -4.40 13.45
N MET A 321 -3.13 -3.62 14.52
CA MET A 321 -4.42 -3.21 15.10
C MET A 321 -4.64 -1.69 15.15
N ASP A 322 -3.57 -0.91 15.07
CA ASP A 322 -3.56 0.55 14.91
C ASP A 322 -2.12 1.01 14.61
N GLY A 323 -1.90 2.25 14.15
CA GLY A 323 -0.57 2.76 13.81
C GLY A 323 -0.31 4.21 14.23
N ILE A 324 0.95 4.51 14.53
CA ILE A 324 1.45 5.87 14.78
C ILE A 324 2.14 6.41 13.54
N CYS A 325 3.06 5.62 12.98
CA CYS A 325 3.87 5.97 11.83
C CYS A 325 4.13 4.72 10.98
N LEU A 326 3.98 4.81 9.67
CA LEU A 326 4.17 3.69 8.74
C LEU A 326 5.15 4.12 7.65
N GLY A 327 6.36 3.55 7.63
CA GLY A 327 7.40 3.89 6.65
C GLY A 327 7.84 5.37 6.69
N GLY A 328 7.75 6.01 7.86
CA GLY A 328 8.01 7.45 8.02
C GLY A 328 6.80 8.37 7.77
N ILE A 329 5.64 7.83 7.40
CA ILE A 329 4.39 8.59 7.24
C ILE A 329 3.65 8.60 8.59
N ASP A 330 3.48 9.80 9.18
CA ASP A 330 2.72 9.98 10.42
C ASP A 330 1.22 9.87 10.16
N ILE A 331 0.55 8.99 10.92
CA ILE A 331 -0.89 8.76 10.83
C ILE A 331 -1.61 8.93 12.17
N ARG A 332 -0.88 9.29 13.25
CA ARG A 332 -1.34 9.15 14.64
C ARG A 332 -2.57 9.98 14.99
N ARG A 333 -2.86 11.04 14.23
CA ARG A 333 -3.97 11.98 14.45
C ARG A 333 -5.12 11.81 13.46
N ARG A 334 -5.01 10.87 12.52
CA ARG A 334 -6.13 10.55 11.61
C ARG A 334 -7.23 9.81 12.38
N PRO A 335 -8.51 9.88 11.94
CA PRO A 335 -9.58 9.07 12.50
C PRO A 335 -9.22 7.57 12.54
N TYR A 336 -9.73 6.82 13.51
CA TYR A 336 -9.31 5.44 13.75
C TYR A 336 -9.50 4.55 12.50
N ARG A 337 -10.61 4.71 11.78
CA ARG A 337 -10.87 3.99 10.54
C ARG A 337 -9.85 4.28 9.44
N GLU A 338 -9.42 5.53 9.32
CA GLU A 338 -8.39 5.91 8.35
C GLU A 338 -7.05 5.28 8.72
N ARG A 339 -6.67 5.30 10.01
CA ARG A 339 -5.45 4.63 10.47
C ARG A 339 -5.46 3.15 10.14
N MET A 340 -6.59 2.47 10.40
CA MET A 340 -6.77 1.06 10.05
C MET A 340 -6.71 0.80 8.54
N SER A 341 -7.32 1.65 7.73
CA SER A 341 -7.22 1.56 6.27
C SER A 341 -5.77 1.73 5.79
N MET A 342 -5.00 2.61 6.41
CA MET A 342 -3.58 2.79 6.11
C MET A 342 -2.73 1.59 6.57
N CYS A 343 -3.02 1.01 7.73
CA CYS A 343 -2.40 -0.23 8.21
C CYS A 343 -2.66 -1.41 7.26
N ASP A 344 -3.88 -1.55 6.74
CA ASP A 344 -4.23 -2.58 5.76
C ASP A 344 -3.46 -2.38 4.44
N LYS A 345 -3.46 -1.15 3.88
CA LYS A 345 -2.66 -0.82 2.69
C LYS A 345 -1.17 -1.11 2.90
N PHE A 346 -0.64 -0.73 4.06
CA PHE A 346 0.75 -0.98 4.43
C PHE A 346 1.07 -2.48 4.48
N ALA A 347 0.27 -3.27 5.21
CA ALA A 347 0.45 -4.71 5.31
C ALA A 347 0.36 -5.41 3.94
N ARG A 348 -0.64 -5.06 3.13
CA ARG A 348 -0.81 -5.60 1.77
C ARG A 348 0.36 -5.26 0.85
N SER A 349 0.94 -4.07 0.98
CA SER A 349 2.08 -3.64 0.15
C SER A 349 3.39 -4.39 0.44
N LEU A 350 3.50 -4.96 1.65
CA LEU A 350 4.70 -5.66 2.11
C LEU A 350 4.60 -7.18 1.97
N ASN A 351 3.39 -7.75 1.93
CA ASN A 351 3.19 -9.17 1.68
C ASN A 351 3.59 -9.55 0.24
N LYS A 352 4.43 -10.59 0.12
CA LYS A 352 4.90 -11.13 -1.16
C LYS A 352 4.51 -12.61 -1.29
N PRO A 353 3.22 -12.93 -1.48
CA PRO A 353 2.70 -14.29 -1.38
C PRO A 353 3.27 -15.25 -2.44
N TYR A 354 3.81 -14.73 -3.55
CA TYR A 354 4.33 -15.50 -4.68
C TYR A 354 5.84 -15.82 -4.60
N ARG A 355 6.55 -15.39 -3.55
CA ARG A 355 7.94 -15.83 -3.33
C ARG A 355 7.92 -17.28 -2.84
N LYS A 356 8.50 -18.19 -3.63
CA LYS A 356 8.58 -19.63 -3.34
C LYS A 356 9.25 -19.92 -2.00
N GLU A 357 10.23 -19.12 -1.61
CA GLU A 357 10.84 -19.13 -0.28
C GLU A 357 10.19 -18.04 0.59
N ARG A 358 9.26 -18.43 1.47
CA ARG A 358 8.75 -17.52 2.51
C ARG A 358 9.79 -17.40 3.62
N THR A 359 10.75 -16.51 3.43
CA THR A 359 11.76 -16.16 4.44
C THR A 359 11.19 -15.33 5.59
N PHE A 360 9.99 -14.77 5.45
CA PHE A 360 9.34 -13.89 6.43
C PHE A 360 7.92 -14.35 6.72
N GLY A 361 7.48 -14.19 7.97
CA GLY A 361 6.09 -14.38 8.38
C GLY A 361 5.14 -13.39 7.72
N ALA A 362 3.86 -13.72 7.65
CA ALA A 362 2.84 -12.85 7.05
C ALA A 362 2.64 -11.58 7.87
N LEU A 363 2.40 -10.44 7.20
CA LEU A 363 2.02 -9.18 7.84
C LEU A 363 0.58 -8.87 7.47
N ARG A 364 -0.32 -8.71 8.44
CA ARG A 364 -1.74 -8.37 8.17
C ARG A 364 -2.20 -7.19 8.98
N SER A 365 -3.24 -6.51 8.51
CA SER A 365 -4.08 -5.71 9.39
C SER A 365 -5.21 -6.59 9.91
N LYS A 366 -5.59 -6.44 11.17
CA LYS A 366 -6.80 -7.10 11.69
C LYS A 366 -8.04 -6.55 10.96
N PRO A 367 -9.04 -7.40 10.67
CA PRO A 367 -10.32 -6.93 10.17
C PRO A 367 -10.99 -6.04 11.22
N LEU A 368 -11.55 -4.93 10.76
CA LEU A 368 -12.20 -3.92 11.59
C LEU A 368 -13.73 -4.08 11.47
N PHE A 369 -14.40 -4.17 12.61
CA PHE A 369 -15.85 -4.29 12.69
C PHE A 369 -16.44 -3.13 13.50
N ARG A 370 -17.66 -2.70 13.18
CA ARG A 370 -18.40 -1.78 14.05
C ARG A 370 -18.98 -2.56 15.21
N LEU A 371 -19.03 -1.96 16.40
CA LEU A 371 -19.59 -2.63 17.59
C LEU A 371 -21.06 -2.99 17.40
N GLN A 372 -21.85 -2.11 16.77
CA GLN A 372 -23.25 -2.38 16.40
C GLN A 372 -23.44 -3.60 15.49
N ASP A 373 -22.42 -3.98 14.71
CA ASP A 373 -22.49 -5.06 13.73
C ASP A 373 -21.85 -6.36 14.29
N MET A 374 -21.74 -6.48 15.62
CA MET A 374 -21.10 -7.63 16.28
C MET A 374 -21.73 -8.98 15.91
N GLY A 375 -23.04 -9.02 15.64
CA GLY A 375 -23.70 -10.23 15.17
C GLY A 375 -23.11 -10.76 13.85
N SER A 376 -22.82 -9.88 12.90
CA SER A 376 -22.21 -10.23 11.61
C SER A 376 -20.79 -10.76 11.77
N PHE A 377 -20.04 -10.29 12.77
CA PHE A 377 -18.72 -10.84 13.10
C PHE A 377 -18.81 -12.32 13.49
N PHE A 378 -19.69 -12.66 14.44
CA PHE A 378 -19.85 -14.05 14.88
C PHE A 378 -20.46 -14.95 13.80
N ALA A 379 -21.36 -14.42 12.97
CA ALA A 379 -21.94 -15.15 11.83
C ALA A 379 -20.90 -15.56 10.78
N ASN A 380 -19.79 -14.81 10.67
CA ASN A 380 -18.67 -15.13 9.78
C ASN A 380 -17.66 -16.11 10.39
N MET A 381 -17.87 -16.55 11.65
CA MET A 381 -17.02 -17.52 12.31
C MET A 381 -17.59 -18.93 12.16
N ARG A 382 -16.71 -19.94 12.18
CA ARG A 382 -17.11 -21.35 12.27
C ARG A 382 -16.22 -22.11 13.23
N HIS A 383 -16.65 -23.31 13.63
CA HIS A 383 -15.78 -24.22 14.36
C HIS A 383 -14.70 -24.80 13.44
N TYR A 384 -13.47 -24.81 13.96
CA TYR A 384 -12.32 -25.51 13.41
C TYR A 384 -11.85 -26.56 14.43
N VAL A 385 -11.45 -27.73 13.95
CA VAL A 385 -10.87 -28.78 14.80
C VAL A 385 -9.37 -28.56 14.92
N LEU A 386 -8.87 -28.30 16.13
CA LEU A 386 -7.45 -28.15 16.42
C LEU A 386 -6.73 -29.50 16.56
N LYS A 387 -5.39 -29.47 16.68
CA LYS A 387 -4.55 -30.68 16.72
C LYS A 387 -4.83 -31.58 17.94
N ASP A 388 -5.33 -31.00 19.02
CA ASP A 388 -5.78 -31.67 20.25
C ASP A 388 -7.23 -32.18 20.17
N ASN A 389 -7.84 -32.18 18.97
CA ASN A 389 -9.26 -32.45 18.71
C ASN A 389 -10.23 -31.45 19.35
N SER A 390 -9.75 -30.35 19.94
CA SER A 390 -10.65 -29.33 20.46
C SER A 390 -11.31 -28.55 19.33
N GLN A 391 -12.62 -28.27 19.46
CA GLN A 391 -13.35 -27.42 18.53
C GLN A 391 -13.30 -25.98 19.02
N ARG A 392 -12.94 -25.05 18.14
CA ARG A 392 -12.84 -23.61 18.45
C ARG A 392 -13.39 -22.76 17.32
N PHE A 393 -14.06 -21.67 17.68
CA PHE A 393 -14.45 -20.64 16.72
C PHE A 393 -13.21 -19.99 16.09
N GLY A 394 -13.18 -19.94 14.76
CA GLY A 394 -12.12 -19.33 13.97
C GLY A 394 -12.68 -18.46 12.84
N ILE A 395 -11.83 -17.58 12.34
CA ILE A 395 -12.10 -16.65 11.23
C ILE A 395 -11.24 -17.05 10.04
N ALA A 396 -11.85 -17.26 8.88
CA ALA A 396 -11.14 -17.53 7.64
C ALA A 396 -10.33 -16.32 7.17
N LEU A 397 -9.19 -16.57 6.53
CA LEU A 397 -8.28 -15.59 5.94
C LEU A 397 -8.15 -15.83 4.42
N ASP A 398 -7.74 -14.80 3.68
CA ASP A 398 -7.70 -14.76 2.20
C ASP A 398 -6.82 -15.84 1.50
N ASP A 399 -6.08 -16.68 2.23
CA ASP A 399 -5.15 -17.69 1.71
C ASP A 399 -5.42 -19.11 2.25
N ASN A 400 -6.70 -19.47 2.41
CA ASN A 400 -7.18 -20.76 2.94
C ASN A 400 -6.68 -21.06 4.37
N LYS A 401 -6.22 -20.04 5.07
CA LYS A 401 -5.85 -20.12 6.48
C LYS A 401 -6.99 -19.65 7.35
N PHE A 402 -6.85 -19.87 8.64
CA PHE A 402 -7.74 -19.30 9.63
C PHE A 402 -6.97 -18.83 10.86
N PHE A 403 -7.62 -17.95 11.61
CA PHE A 403 -7.13 -17.41 12.87
C PHE A 403 -8.16 -17.70 13.97
N VAL A 404 -7.68 -18.16 15.13
CA VAL A 404 -8.53 -18.47 16.29
C VAL A 404 -8.41 -17.35 17.33
N PRO A 405 -9.43 -16.49 17.48
CA PRO A 405 -9.41 -15.44 18.49
C PRO A 405 -9.52 -15.99 19.92
N GLY A 406 -8.99 -15.19 20.85
CA GLY A 406 -9.12 -15.35 22.31
C GLY A 406 -9.83 -14.17 22.98
N GLY A 407 -10.40 -13.25 22.20
CA GLY A 407 -11.07 -12.07 22.70
C GLY A 407 -11.32 -11.04 21.61
N ILE A 408 -11.88 -9.91 22.03
CA ILE A 408 -12.16 -8.75 21.19
C ILE A 408 -11.58 -7.50 21.87
N MET A 409 -10.88 -6.66 21.11
CA MET A 409 -10.42 -5.36 21.57
C MET A 409 -11.21 -4.25 20.89
N MET A 410 -11.75 -3.34 21.68
CA MET A 410 -12.64 -2.27 21.25
C MET A 410 -11.95 -0.90 21.35
N PHE A 411 -12.19 -0.05 20.36
CA PHE A 411 -11.63 1.29 20.23
C PHE A 411 -12.75 2.29 19.91
N CYS A 412 -12.77 3.40 20.62
CA CYS A 412 -13.64 4.54 20.31
C CYS A 412 -12.98 5.42 19.24
N GLU A 413 -13.72 5.78 18.20
CA GLU A 413 -13.22 6.69 17.16
C GLU A 413 -13.21 8.16 17.61
N LEU A 414 -13.98 8.50 18.65
CA LEU A 414 -14.17 9.86 19.14
C LEU A 414 -13.50 10.11 20.50
N THR A 415 -13.22 11.38 20.78
CA THR A 415 -12.75 11.81 22.11
C THR A 415 -13.91 11.85 23.12
N LYS A 416 -13.58 11.91 24.41
CA LYS A 416 -14.53 11.72 25.55
C LYS A 416 -15.81 12.58 25.50
N ASN A 417 -15.76 13.77 24.89
CA ASN A 417 -16.87 14.72 24.91
C ASN A 417 -17.71 14.70 23.62
N TYR A 418 -17.34 13.90 22.63
CA TYR A 418 -18.05 13.84 21.36
C TYR A 418 -18.80 12.52 21.22
N VAL A 419 -19.98 12.61 20.62
CA VAL A 419 -20.79 11.46 20.18
C VAL A 419 -21.21 11.68 18.74
N SER A 420 -21.33 10.62 17.94
CA SER A 420 -21.90 10.73 16.60
C SER A 420 -23.42 10.52 16.60
N ALA A 421 -24.10 11.18 15.67
CA ALA A 421 -25.53 11.00 15.44
C ALA A 421 -25.87 11.28 13.96
N HIS A 422 -27.00 10.73 13.49
CA HIS A 422 -27.50 10.98 12.14
C HIS A 422 -28.58 12.05 12.15
N SER A 423 -28.42 13.09 11.33
CA SER A 423 -29.43 14.12 11.13
C SER A 423 -30.57 13.59 10.27
N ARG A 424 -31.81 13.66 10.78
CA ARG A 424 -33.01 13.32 10.01
C ARG A 424 -33.30 14.32 8.89
N SER A 425 -33.00 15.60 9.09
CA SER A 425 -33.30 16.66 8.11
C SER A 425 -32.30 16.71 6.95
N ARG A 426 -31.03 16.35 7.20
CA ARG A 426 -29.97 16.36 6.17
C ARG A 426 -29.55 14.96 5.69
N GLY A 427 -29.99 13.90 6.37
CA GLY A 427 -29.56 12.53 6.06
C GLY A 427 -28.06 12.29 6.28
N GLN A 428 -27.39 13.13 7.07
CA GLN A 428 -25.93 13.14 7.22
C GLN A 428 -25.49 12.87 8.66
N LEU A 429 -24.30 12.26 8.80
CA LEU A 429 -23.62 12.07 10.08
C LEU A 429 -23.11 13.41 10.61
N TYR A 430 -23.28 13.65 11.90
CA TYR A 430 -22.69 14.79 12.61
C TYR A 430 -22.12 14.35 13.95
N TYR A 431 -21.19 15.15 14.47
CA TYR A 431 -20.51 14.95 15.74
C TYR A 431 -20.93 16.04 16.72
N PHE A 432 -21.46 15.64 17.86
CA PHE A 432 -22.01 16.52 18.87
C PHE A 432 -21.15 16.51 20.12
N ASN A 433 -20.76 17.68 20.59
CA ASN A 433 -20.06 17.84 21.86
C ASN A 433 -21.07 17.93 23.01
N VAL A 434 -21.07 16.93 23.89
CA VAL A 434 -22.07 16.83 24.97
C VAL A 434 -21.93 17.92 26.03
N ARG A 435 -20.76 18.58 26.13
CA ARG A 435 -20.46 19.62 27.12
C ARG A 435 -20.84 21.03 26.66
N ASN A 436 -20.28 21.48 25.53
CA ASN A 436 -20.50 22.84 25.03
C ASN A 436 -21.64 22.93 23.99
N LYS A 437 -22.25 21.80 23.62
CA LYS A 437 -23.38 21.69 22.68
C LYS A 437 -23.05 22.06 21.23
N GLU A 438 -21.78 22.15 20.85
CA GLU A 438 -21.37 22.35 19.46
C GLU A 438 -21.64 21.10 18.60
N SER A 439 -21.97 21.29 17.32
CA SER A 439 -22.21 20.22 16.35
C SER A 439 -21.45 20.48 15.06
N TYR A 440 -20.84 19.44 14.50
CA TYR A 440 -20.13 19.51 13.22
C TYR A 440 -20.57 18.37 12.29
N TYR A 441 -21.08 18.71 11.11
CA TYR A 441 -21.38 17.71 10.07
C TYR A 441 -20.09 17.15 9.47
N SER A 442 -20.11 15.88 9.04
CA SER A 442 -18.92 15.17 8.58
C SER A 442 -18.18 15.85 7.42
N ASP A 443 -18.88 16.60 6.57
CA ASP A 443 -18.36 17.34 5.43
C ASP A 443 -17.92 18.78 5.77
N GLN A 444 -18.19 19.25 6.99
CA GLN A 444 -17.97 20.63 7.43
C GLN A 444 -17.03 20.73 8.63
N ILE A 445 -16.25 19.68 8.93
CA ILE A 445 -15.31 19.69 10.07
C ILE A 445 -14.08 20.54 9.73
N PRO A 446 -13.82 21.65 10.44
CA PRO A 446 -12.58 22.40 10.26
C PRO A 446 -11.36 21.56 10.66
N LEU A 447 -10.24 21.73 9.96
CA LEU A 447 -9.00 20.98 10.22
C LEU A 447 -8.53 21.11 11.68
N GLU A 448 -8.71 22.29 12.27
CA GLU A 448 -8.34 22.57 13.66
C GLU A 448 -9.19 21.78 14.67
N LYS A 449 -10.47 21.56 14.35
CA LYS A 449 -11.44 20.84 15.18
C LYS A 449 -11.36 19.32 15.03
N ALA A 450 -10.85 18.82 13.90
CA ALA A 450 -10.71 17.38 13.68
C ALA A 450 -9.91 16.67 14.81
N ASN A 451 -8.86 17.33 15.34
CA ASN A 451 -8.04 16.80 16.44
C ASN A 451 -8.77 16.80 17.79
N GLU A 452 -9.82 17.61 17.95
CA GLU A 452 -10.66 17.68 19.15
C GLU A 452 -11.74 16.59 19.11
N ILE A 453 -12.31 16.33 17.92
CA ILE A 453 -13.39 15.38 17.69
C ILE A 453 -12.88 13.94 17.66
N PHE A 454 -11.88 13.68 16.81
CA PHE A 454 -11.42 12.32 16.54
C PHE A 454 -10.30 11.88 17.48
N ALA A 455 -10.44 10.66 18.00
CA ALA A 455 -9.46 10.06 18.86
C ALA A 455 -8.12 9.85 18.12
N SER A 456 -7.06 10.48 18.61
CA SER A 456 -5.69 10.12 18.23
C SER A 456 -5.36 8.67 18.62
N PHE A 457 -4.26 8.13 18.07
CA PHE A 457 -3.72 6.83 18.46
C PHE A 457 -3.53 6.73 19.98
N ARG A 458 -2.87 7.71 20.63
CA ARG A 458 -2.60 7.67 22.07
C ARG A 458 -3.90 7.64 22.88
N PHE A 459 -4.91 8.42 22.47
CA PHE A 459 -6.22 8.39 23.12
C PHE A 459 -6.91 7.04 22.94
N SER A 460 -6.99 6.55 21.71
CA SER A 460 -7.60 5.26 21.36
C SER A 460 -6.90 4.11 22.10
N PHE A 461 -5.57 4.13 22.14
CA PHE A 461 -4.76 3.17 22.89
C PHE A 461 -5.04 3.24 24.38
N SER A 462 -5.04 4.44 24.99
CA SER A 462 -5.22 4.59 26.44
C SER A 462 -6.63 4.23 26.91
N CYS A 463 -7.63 4.41 26.05
CA CYS A 463 -9.04 4.14 26.38
C CYS A 463 -9.56 2.82 25.80
N ARG A 464 -8.69 1.98 25.23
CA ARG A 464 -9.09 0.70 24.63
C ARG A 464 -9.68 -0.25 25.66
N LEU A 465 -10.69 -0.99 25.24
CA LEU A 465 -11.38 -1.97 26.07
C LEU A 465 -11.08 -3.38 25.58
N LEU A 466 -10.96 -4.33 26.50
CA LEU A 466 -10.69 -5.73 26.17
C LEU A 466 -11.80 -6.61 26.73
N TRP A 467 -12.46 -7.38 25.87
CA TRP A 467 -13.26 -8.53 26.26
C TRP A 467 -12.45 -9.79 25.99
N LYS A 468 -11.84 -10.34 27.04
CA LYS A 468 -11.03 -11.56 26.98
C LYS A 468 -11.91 -12.79 27.18
N TRP A 469 -11.71 -13.81 26.36
CA TRP A 469 -12.42 -15.09 26.47
C TRP A 469 -11.62 -16.05 27.33
N THR A 470 -12.06 -16.21 28.57
CA THR A 470 -11.51 -17.18 29.54
C THR A 470 -12.25 -18.51 29.50
N ASP A 471 -13.51 -18.50 29.03
CA ASP A 471 -14.34 -19.68 28.81
C ASP A 471 -14.88 -19.65 27.37
N LEU A 472 -14.92 -20.81 26.72
CA LEU A 472 -15.43 -20.99 25.37
C LEU A 472 -16.92 -20.70 25.27
N ARG A 473 -17.66 -20.95 26.35
CA ARG A 473 -19.10 -20.66 26.43
C ARG A 473 -19.39 -19.17 26.26
N GLN A 474 -18.43 -18.27 26.53
CA GLN A 474 -18.64 -16.82 26.41
C GLN A 474 -19.01 -16.36 25.00
N VAL A 475 -18.67 -17.12 23.96
CA VAL A 475 -18.98 -16.78 22.57
C VAL A 475 -20.16 -17.55 21.99
N ASP A 476 -20.67 -18.52 22.73
CA ASP A 476 -21.86 -19.29 22.35
C ASP A 476 -23.10 -18.39 22.46
N GLU A 477 -23.98 -18.48 21.47
CA GLU A 477 -25.13 -17.57 21.33
C GLU A 477 -26.16 -17.76 22.45
N LEU A 478 -26.33 -19.00 22.91
CA LEU A 478 -27.32 -19.39 23.92
C LEU A 478 -26.73 -19.48 25.33
N ALA A 479 -25.43 -19.26 25.48
CA ALA A 479 -24.80 -19.36 26.79
C ALA A 479 -25.07 -18.10 27.62
N THR A 480 -25.45 -18.33 28.86
CA THR A 480 -25.66 -17.31 29.90
C THR A 480 -25.19 -17.89 31.23
N GLU A 481 -24.76 -17.03 32.13
CA GLU A 481 -24.40 -17.41 33.49
C GLU A 481 -24.80 -16.29 34.45
N ASP A 482 -25.21 -16.64 35.67
CA ASP A 482 -25.62 -15.66 36.69
C ASP A 482 -24.43 -14.95 37.36
N ASN A 483 -23.20 -15.15 36.87
CA ASN A 483 -22.02 -14.49 37.41
C ASN A 483 -21.87 -13.07 36.83
N PRO A 484 -22.09 -12.00 37.61
CA PRO A 484 -22.05 -10.62 37.10
C PRO A 484 -20.63 -10.14 36.71
N LYS A 485 -19.61 -10.99 36.91
CA LYS A 485 -18.19 -10.72 36.59
C LYS A 485 -17.70 -11.41 35.32
N ILE A 486 -18.60 -12.07 34.57
CA ILE A 486 -18.29 -12.67 33.27
C ILE A 486 -19.27 -12.09 32.24
N LEU A 487 -18.74 -11.71 31.07
CA LEU A 487 -19.55 -11.26 29.94
C LEU A 487 -19.67 -12.36 28.89
N PHE A 488 -20.89 -12.58 28.43
CA PHE A 488 -21.25 -13.48 27.33
C PHE A 488 -21.63 -12.69 26.08
N ARG A 489 -21.62 -13.36 24.93
CA ARG A 489 -22.10 -12.81 23.65
C ARG A 489 -23.54 -12.27 23.77
N SER A 490 -24.40 -13.00 24.48
CA SER A 490 -25.79 -12.60 24.76
C SER A 490 -25.89 -11.25 25.48
N ASP A 491 -25.00 -10.98 26.44
CA ASP A 491 -24.94 -9.69 27.14
C ASP A 491 -24.59 -8.54 26.20
N PHE A 492 -23.61 -8.74 25.30
CA PHE A 492 -23.25 -7.75 24.29
C PHE A 492 -24.39 -7.50 23.31
N VAL A 493 -25.05 -8.54 22.83
CA VAL A 493 -26.19 -8.42 21.90
C VAL A 493 -27.31 -7.62 22.55
N LYS A 494 -27.66 -7.94 23.81
CA LYS A 494 -28.67 -7.19 24.56
C LYS A 494 -28.25 -5.74 24.80
N PHE A 495 -27.02 -5.51 25.27
CA PHE A 495 -26.47 -4.17 25.47
C PHE A 495 -26.52 -3.31 24.20
N ILE A 496 -26.14 -3.87 23.05
CA ILE A 496 -26.18 -3.19 21.76
C ILE A 496 -27.64 -2.87 21.37
N ALA A 497 -28.54 -3.83 21.51
CA ALA A 497 -29.96 -3.65 21.20
C ALA A 497 -30.59 -2.55 22.07
N ASP A 498 -30.31 -2.54 23.38
CA ASP A 498 -30.83 -1.53 24.31
C ASP A 498 -30.32 -0.12 23.92
N LYS A 499 -29.04 0.01 23.54
CA LYS A 499 -28.45 1.30 23.13
C LYS A 499 -28.95 1.82 21.79
N LEU A 500 -29.28 0.94 20.84
CA LEU A 500 -29.83 1.31 19.53
C LEU A 500 -31.35 1.51 19.56
N GLY A 501 -32.06 0.83 20.47
CA GLY A 501 -33.51 0.98 20.65
C GLY A 501 -33.91 2.26 21.39
N HIS A 502 -32.97 2.88 22.11
CA HIS A 502 -33.14 4.17 22.80
C HIS A 502 -32.61 5.39 22.03
N SER A 503 -32.16 5.23 20.78
CA SER A 503 -31.59 6.31 19.95
C SER A 503 -32.54 6.90 18.92
#